data_AF-A0A550HDA3-F1
#
_entry.id   AF-A0A550HDA3-F1
#
_cell.length_a   1.000
_cell.length_b   1.000
_cell.length_c   1.000
_cell.angle_alpha   90.00
_cell.angle_beta   90.00
_cell.angle_gamma   90.00
#
_symmetry.space_group_name_H-M   'P 1'
#
loop_
_entity.id
_entity.type
_entity.pdbx_description
1 polymer ?
#
loop_
_entity_poly.entity_id
_entity_poly.type
_entity_poly.pdbx_seq_one_letter_code
_entity_poly.pdbx_strand_id
1 'polypeptide(L)'
;MKIKLYCPSCLINRAFVESQKASDDPEIRLKSLLDSFKAISCNTNPNVTPAYLGTIRDRTIKKTSKNPDPFHEEKIISNQRAIELLPLAKNYIEKAETPSDKFRKACLISIVGNAFEFGIKDYHFDFNDLPKWIEEVEKDIGIDHIRKIERLANKADRILFLTDNAGEIAFDKILVEQLKSMGA
;
A
#
# COMPACT_ATOMS: atom_id res chain seq x y z
N MET A 1 -10.28 -7.91 12.38
CA MET A 1 -11.59 -7.35 11.97
C MET A 1 -12.49 -8.46 11.44
N LYS A 2 -13.81 -8.37 11.64
CA LYS A 2 -14.81 -9.28 11.06
C LYS A 2 -15.44 -8.66 9.81
N ILE A 3 -15.96 -9.49 8.91
CA ILE A 3 -16.68 -9.05 7.71
C ILE A 3 -17.84 -8.11 8.07
N LYS A 4 -18.07 -7.12 7.21
CA LYS A 4 -19.14 -6.12 7.33
C LYS A 4 -19.99 -6.13 6.06
N LEU A 5 -21.16 -5.49 6.12
CA LEU A 5 -22.14 -5.46 5.03
C LEU A 5 -21.54 -5.01 3.68
N TYR A 6 -20.61 -4.05 3.69
CA TYR A 6 -19.97 -3.52 2.48
C TYR A 6 -18.79 -4.37 1.97
N CYS A 7 -18.31 -5.35 2.73
CA CYS A 7 -17.13 -6.12 2.33
C CYS A 7 -17.35 -6.97 1.07
N PRO A 8 -18.50 -7.67 0.90
CA PRO A 8 -18.75 -8.46 -0.32
C PRO A 8 -18.71 -7.62 -1.60
N SER A 9 -19.29 -6.41 -1.60
CA SER A 9 -19.28 -5.56 -2.80
C SER A 9 -17.86 -5.12 -3.18
N CYS A 10 -17.05 -4.73 -2.20
CA CYS A 10 -15.63 -4.41 -2.40
C CYS A 10 -14.84 -5.62 -2.93
N LEU A 11 -15.03 -6.81 -2.34
CA LEU A 11 -14.36 -8.04 -2.77
C LEU A 11 -14.70 -8.41 -4.22
N ILE A 12 -15.97 -8.30 -4.60
CA ILE A 12 -16.47 -8.56 -5.96
C ILE A 12 -15.88 -7.56 -6.95
N ASN A 13 -15.88 -6.27 -6.61
CA ASN A 13 -15.30 -5.25 -7.47
C ASN A 13 -13.80 -5.48 -7.69
N ARG A 14 -13.04 -5.81 -6.64
CA ARG A 14 -11.63 -6.15 -6.76
C ARG A 14 -11.39 -7.41 -7.60
N ALA A 15 -12.27 -8.42 -7.48
CA ALA A 15 -12.19 -9.61 -8.33
C ALA A 15 -12.38 -9.31 -9.81
N PHE A 16 -13.30 -8.39 -10.13
CA PHE A 16 -13.51 -7.92 -11.49
C PHE A 16 -12.27 -7.21 -12.05
N VAL A 17 -11.70 -6.26 -11.30
CA VAL A 17 -10.48 -5.54 -11.71
C VAL A 17 -9.31 -6.50 -11.89
N GLU A 18 -9.06 -7.39 -10.93
CA GLU A 18 -7.95 -8.34 -11.00
C GLU A 18 -8.12 -9.33 -12.17
N SER A 19 -9.34 -9.81 -12.42
CA SER A 19 -9.62 -10.73 -13.54
C SER A 19 -9.33 -10.08 -14.90
N GLN A 20 -9.62 -8.79 -15.07
CA GLN A 20 -9.27 -8.07 -16.31
C GLN A 20 -7.77 -8.02 -16.55
N LYS A 21 -6.97 -7.86 -15.49
CA LYS A 21 -5.51 -7.78 -15.56
C LYS A 21 -4.85 -9.15 -15.67
N ALA A 22 -5.54 -10.20 -15.25
CA ALA A 22 -4.97 -11.54 -15.20
C ALA A 22 -4.77 -12.18 -16.59
N SER A 23 -5.52 -11.77 -17.61
CA SER A 23 -5.44 -12.32 -18.98
C SER A 23 -6.05 -11.34 -19.98
N ASP A 24 -5.70 -11.45 -21.27
CA ASP A 24 -6.37 -10.74 -22.37
C ASP A 24 -7.53 -11.53 -23.01
N ASP A 25 -7.65 -12.83 -22.69
CA ASP A 25 -8.71 -13.69 -23.20
C ASP A 25 -10.03 -13.45 -22.44
N PRO A 26 -11.12 -13.01 -23.11
CA PRO A 26 -12.41 -12.77 -22.48
C PRO A 26 -13.00 -13.97 -21.74
N GLU A 27 -12.79 -15.19 -22.23
CA GLU A 27 -13.30 -16.41 -21.60
C GLU A 27 -12.53 -16.69 -20.30
N ILE A 28 -11.20 -16.52 -20.30
CA ILE A 28 -10.37 -16.67 -19.11
C ILE A 28 -10.71 -15.59 -18.06
N ARG A 29 -10.96 -14.35 -18.49
CA ARG A 29 -11.40 -13.26 -17.62
C ARG A 29 -12.71 -13.60 -16.92
N LEU A 30 -13.73 -13.98 -17.70
CA LEU A 30 -15.04 -14.34 -17.16
C LEU A 30 -14.95 -15.56 -16.24
N LYS A 31 -14.20 -16.59 -16.63
CA LYS A 31 -14.00 -17.79 -15.83
C LYS A 31 -13.31 -17.46 -14.49
N SER A 32 -12.26 -16.64 -14.51
CA SER A 32 -11.54 -16.21 -13.31
C SER A 32 -12.47 -15.46 -12.34
N LEU A 33 -13.30 -14.57 -12.87
CA LEU A 33 -14.29 -13.83 -12.09
C LEU A 33 -15.32 -14.76 -11.45
N LEU A 34 -15.95 -15.64 -12.23
CA LEU A 34 -16.96 -16.57 -11.74
C LEU A 34 -16.41 -17.57 -10.72
N ASP A 35 -15.20 -18.10 -10.96
CA ASP A 35 -14.52 -18.98 -10.01
C ASP A 35 -14.22 -18.24 -8.70
N SER A 36 -13.78 -16.99 -8.77
CA SER A 36 -13.53 -16.16 -7.58
C SER A 36 -14.80 -15.89 -6.77
N PHE A 37 -15.95 -15.66 -7.43
CA PHE A 37 -17.24 -15.48 -6.74
C PHE A 37 -17.65 -16.73 -5.98
N LYS A 38 -17.52 -17.90 -6.62
CA LYS A 38 -17.78 -19.20 -5.97
C LYS A 38 -16.85 -19.39 -4.77
N ALA A 39 -15.56 -19.12 -4.93
CA ALA A 39 -14.57 -19.25 -3.87
C ALA A 39 -14.86 -18.32 -2.68
N ILE A 40 -15.17 -17.04 -2.93
CA ILE A 40 -15.55 -16.08 -1.90
C ILE A 40 -16.80 -16.58 -1.16
N SER A 41 -17.87 -16.94 -1.90
CA SER A 41 -19.12 -17.40 -1.32
C SER A 41 -18.94 -18.62 -0.41
N CYS A 42 -18.21 -19.65 -0.88
CA CYS A 42 -17.98 -20.88 -0.12
C CYS A 42 -17.15 -20.68 1.15
N ASN A 43 -16.34 -19.61 1.22
CA ASN A 43 -15.46 -19.33 2.36
C ASN A 43 -16.01 -18.22 3.28
N THR A 44 -17.15 -17.61 2.95
CA THR A 44 -17.70 -16.50 3.71
C THR A 44 -18.51 -16.99 4.91
N ASN A 45 -18.28 -16.38 6.07
CA ASN A 45 -19.10 -16.54 7.27
C ASN A 45 -19.04 -15.25 8.13
N PRO A 46 -19.95 -15.02 9.10
CA PRO A 46 -19.99 -13.78 9.88
C PRO A 46 -18.72 -13.44 10.68
N ASN A 47 -17.85 -14.42 10.91
CA ASN A 47 -16.61 -14.24 11.68
C ASN A 47 -15.36 -14.14 10.81
N VAL A 48 -15.47 -14.33 9.50
CA VAL A 48 -14.31 -14.31 8.59
C VAL A 48 -13.73 -12.89 8.49
N THR A 49 -12.40 -12.81 8.31
CA THR A 49 -11.73 -11.54 8.04
C THR A 49 -11.72 -11.25 6.53
N PRO A 50 -12.04 -10.03 6.08
CA PRO A 50 -12.02 -9.68 4.65
C PRO A 50 -10.68 -9.95 3.96
N ALA A 51 -9.55 -9.73 4.64
CA ALA A 51 -8.21 -10.02 4.10
C ALA A 51 -8.00 -11.51 3.77
N TYR A 52 -8.59 -12.42 4.57
CA TYR A 52 -8.58 -13.86 4.27
C TYR A 52 -9.36 -14.15 2.98
N LEU A 53 -10.55 -13.57 2.82
CA LEU A 53 -11.33 -13.71 1.59
C LEU A 53 -10.62 -13.10 0.38
N GLY A 54 -9.93 -11.97 0.56
CA GLY A 54 -9.07 -11.36 -0.46
C GLY A 54 -7.97 -12.34 -0.92
N THR A 55 -7.29 -13.00 0.02
CA THR A 55 -6.28 -14.01 -0.30
C THR A 55 -6.87 -15.19 -1.11
N ILE A 56 -8.07 -15.65 -0.75
CA ILE A 56 -8.76 -16.73 -1.48
C ILE A 56 -9.12 -16.28 -2.89
N ARG A 57 -9.65 -15.06 -3.05
CA ARG A 57 -9.93 -14.45 -4.36
C ARG A 57 -8.68 -14.42 -5.22
N ASP A 58 -7.59 -13.81 -4.73
CA ASP A 58 -6.36 -13.61 -5.51
C ASP A 58 -5.78 -14.95 -5.96
N ARG A 59 -5.69 -15.93 -5.05
CA ARG A 59 -5.19 -17.28 -5.38
C ARG A 59 -6.07 -17.98 -6.42
N THR A 60 -7.39 -17.79 -6.34
CA THR A 60 -8.33 -18.39 -7.30
C THR A 60 -8.15 -17.79 -8.68
N ILE A 61 -8.04 -16.47 -8.79
CA ILE A 61 -7.83 -15.78 -10.06
C ILE A 61 -6.49 -16.18 -10.67
N LYS A 62 -5.41 -16.18 -9.90
CA LYS A 62 -4.07 -16.61 -10.36
C LYS A 62 -4.07 -18.05 -10.85
N LYS A 63 -4.76 -18.96 -10.14
CA LYS A 63 -4.88 -20.37 -10.54
C LYS A 63 -5.67 -20.53 -11.84
N THR A 64 -6.82 -19.85 -11.97
CA THR A 64 -7.69 -19.99 -13.14
C THR A 64 -7.07 -19.36 -14.39
N SER A 65 -6.48 -18.18 -14.25
CA SER A 65 -5.82 -17.46 -15.36
C SER A 65 -4.44 -18.01 -15.73
N LYS A 66 -3.82 -18.82 -14.85
CA LYS A 66 -2.41 -19.24 -14.93
C LYS A 66 -1.42 -18.07 -14.91
N ASN A 67 -1.86 -16.88 -14.47
CA ASN A 67 -1.01 -15.72 -14.28
C ASN A 67 -0.65 -15.58 -12.78
N PRO A 68 0.62 -15.74 -12.38
CA PRO A 68 1.01 -15.67 -10.96
C PRO A 68 0.95 -14.24 -10.38
N ASP A 69 0.94 -13.21 -11.22
CA ASP A 69 1.02 -11.81 -10.81
C ASP A 69 0.23 -10.87 -11.73
N PRO A 70 -1.11 -10.81 -11.61
CA PRO A 70 -1.95 -9.94 -12.45
C PRO A 70 -1.59 -8.46 -12.40
N PHE A 71 -0.95 -7.99 -11.33
CA PHE A 71 -0.57 -6.58 -11.13
C PHE A 71 0.91 -6.30 -11.44
N HIS A 72 1.62 -7.20 -12.12
CA HIS A 72 3.06 -7.08 -12.35
C HIS A 72 3.47 -5.73 -12.96
N GLU A 73 2.82 -5.33 -14.05
CA GLU A 73 3.13 -4.08 -14.76
C GLU A 73 2.81 -2.83 -13.92
N GLU A 74 1.68 -2.83 -13.21
CA GLU A 74 1.29 -1.73 -12.31
C GLU A 74 2.27 -1.54 -11.17
N LYS A 75 2.81 -2.63 -10.61
CA LYS A 75 3.83 -2.54 -9.57
C LYS A 75 5.13 -1.95 -10.11
N ILE A 76 5.53 -2.29 -11.34
CA ILE A 76 6.71 -1.68 -11.99
C ILE A 76 6.50 -0.18 -12.18
N ILE A 77 5.37 0.23 -12.76
CA ILE A 77 5.03 1.63 -12.99
C ILE A 77 4.98 2.40 -11.66
N SER A 78 4.35 1.82 -10.64
CA SER A 78 4.23 2.43 -9.32
C SER A 78 5.59 2.65 -8.67
N ASN A 79 6.47 1.64 -8.72
CA ASN A 79 7.84 1.76 -8.21
C ASN A 79 8.63 2.84 -8.97
N GLN A 80 8.53 2.87 -10.29
CA GLN A 80 9.27 3.85 -11.10
C GLN A 80 8.85 5.29 -10.75
N ARG A 81 7.55 5.56 -10.71
CA ARG A 81 7.01 6.88 -10.33
C ARG A 81 7.38 7.28 -8.91
N ALA A 82 7.32 6.33 -7.97
CA ALA A 82 7.73 6.59 -6.58
C ALA A 82 9.22 6.91 -6.47
N ILE A 83 10.09 6.22 -7.23
CA ILE A 83 11.54 6.48 -7.25
C ILE A 83 11.85 7.89 -7.75
N GLU A 84 11.14 8.38 -8.75
CA GLU A 84 11.31 9.74 -9.27
C GLU A 84 11.04 10.81 -8.20
N LEU A 85 10.13 10.53 -7.26
CA LEU A 85 9.76 11.44 -6.16
C LEU A 85 10.73 11.38 -4.96
N LEU A 86 11.58 10.35 -4.87
CA LEU A 86 12.47 10.16 -3.72
C LEU A 86 13.44 11.32 -3.46
N PRO A 87 14.09 11.93 -4.46
CA PRO A 87 15.00 13.04 -4.22
C PRO A 87 14.31 14.22 -3.51
N LEU A 88 13.07 14.51 -3.87
CA LEU A 88 12.29 15.56 -3.24
C LEU A 88 11.89 15.19 -1.81
N ALA A 89 11.42 13.97 -1.59
CA ALA A 89 11.09 13.46 -0.27
C ALA A 89 12.30 13.54 0.70
N LYS A 90 13.49 13.18 0.21
CA LYS A 90 14.75 13.28 0.96
C LYS A 90 15.10 14.73 1.31
N ASN A 91 15.04 15.64 0.33
CA ASN A 91 15.30 17.07 0.55
C ASN A 91 14.32 17.66 1.58
N TYR A 92 13.04 17.28 1.54
CA TYR A 92 12.04 17.74 2.50
C TYR A 92 12.39 17.34 3.96
N ILE A 93 12.95 16.15 4.17
CA ILE A 93 13.42 15.68 5.49
C ILE A 93 14.74 16.36 5.88
N GLU A 94 15.67 16.56 4.96
CA GLU A 94 16.95 17.22 5.26
C GLU A 94 16.77 18.63 5.82
N LYS A 95 15.69 19.32 5.43
CA LYS A 95 15.28 20.62 5.96
C LYS A 95 14.70 20.60 7.38
N ALA A 96 14.54 19.45 8.03
CA ALA A 96 14.07 19.41 9.42
C ALA A 96 15.20 19.77 10.40
N GLU A 97 14.84 20.54 11.43
CA GLU A 97 15.78 21.12 12.40
C GLU A 97 16.30 20.09 13.41
N THR A 98 15.43 19.20 13.88
CA THR A 98 15.77 18.21 14.92
C THR A 98 15.67 16.77 14.41
N PRO A 99 16.36 15.79 15.04
CA PRO A 99 16.18 14.37 14.73
C PRO A 99 14.73 13.90 14.87
N SER A 100 14.00 14.41 15.88
CA SER A 100 12.57 14.12 16.07
C SER A 100 11.73 14.65 14.91
N ASP A 101 12.02 15.84 14.38
CA ASP A 101 11.30 16.38 13.23
C ASP A 101 11.60 15.58 11.96
N LYS A 102 12.84 15.10 11.79
CA LYS A 102 13.22 14.19 10.70
C LYS A 102 12.44 12.89 10.78
N PHE A 103 12.36 12.29 11.97
CA PHE A 103 11.60 11.07 12.19
C PHE A 103 10.10 11.27 11.89
N ARG A 104 9.53 12.37 12.36
CA ARG A 104 8.13 12.72 12.08
C ARG A 104 7.86 12.88 10.60
N LYS A 105 8.69 13.67 9.89
CA LYS A 105 8.56 13.84 8.44
C LYS A 105 8.69 12.52 7.68
N ALA A 106 9.60 11.64 8.10
CA ALA A 106 9.75 10.32 7.49
C ALA A 106 8.51 9.44 7.69
N CYS A 107 7.87 9.49 8.86
CA CYS A 107 6.59 8.82 9.09
C CYS A 107 5.48 9.37 8.17
N LEU A 108 5.36 10.70 8.07
CA LEU A 108 4.37 11.35 7.21
C LEU A 108 4.59 10.98 5.73
N ILE A 109 5.83 10.94 5.27
CA ILE A 109 6.18 10.55 3.90
C ILE A 109 5.79 9.10 3.60
N SER A 110 6.03 8.17 4.54
CA SER A 110 5.57 6.77 4.41
C SER A 110 4.04 6.69 4.30
N ILE A 111 3.30 7.43 5.15
CA ILE A 111 1.83 7.51 5.11
C ILE A 111 1.33 8.07 3.76
N VAL A 112 1.94 9.16 3.29
CA VAL A 112 1.65 9.79 2.00
C VAL A 112 1.89 8.80 0.85
N GLY A 113 2.97 8.02 0.91
CA GLY A 113 3.28 6.98 -0.06
C GLY A 113 2.17 5.92 -0.20
N ASN A 114 1.54 5.52 0.91
CA ASN A 114 0.42 4.58 0.89
C ASN A 114 -0.90 5.20 0.39
N ALA A 115 -1.07 6.52 0.57
CA ALA A 115 -2.25 7.22 0.08
C ALA A 115 -2.27 7.35 -1.46
N PHE A 116 -1.13 7.13 -2.13
CA PHE A 116 -1.01 7.26 -3.57
C PHE A 116 -1.25 5.95 -4.32
N GLU A 117 -2.20 5.99 -5.26
CA GLU A 117 -2.40 4.93 -6.24
C GLU A 117 -1.56 5.22 -7.49
N PHE A 118 -0.23 5.01 -7.38
CA PHE A 118 0.75 5.34 -8.43
C PHE A 118 0.54 4.61 -9.77
N GLY A 119 -0.32 3.57 -9.80
CA GLY A 119 -0.62 2.77 -10.99
C GLY A 119 -1.68 3.36 -11.93
N ILE A 120 -2.36 4.47 -11.57
CA ILE A 120 -3.41 5.05 -12.43
C ILE A 120 -2.77 5.84 -13.58
N LYS A 121 -3.11 5.49 -14.83
CA LYS A 121 -2.50 6.05 -16.06
C LYS A 121 -2.67 7.56 -16.22
N ASP A 122 -3.70 8.17 -15.62
CA ASP A 122 -4.08 9.57 -15.86
C ASP A 122 -3.75 10.53 -14.70
N TYR A 123 -3.08 10.06 -13.63
CA TYR A 123 -2.64 10.94 -12.55
C TYR A 123 -1.23 11.46 -12.85
N HIS A 124 -1.13 12.73 -13.22
CA HIS A 124 0.13 13.44 -13.28
C HIS A 124 0.48 13.92 -11.87
N PHE A 125 1.44 13.25 -11.23
CA PHE A 125 2.01 13.74 -9.98
C PHE A 125 2.92 14.93 -10.31
N ASP A 126 2.50 16.14 -9.97
CA ASP A 126 3.43 17.26 -9.94
C ASP A 126 4.33 17.08 -8.71
N PHE A 127 5.62 16.93 -8.96
CA PHE A 127 6.63 16.84 -7.91
C PHE A 127 6.47 17.99 -6.90
N ASN A 128 6.06 19.18 -7.32
CA ASN A 128 5.87 20.33 -6.44
C ASN A 128 4.79 20.15 -5.37
N ASP A 129 3.88 19.18 -5.52
CA ASP A 129 2.77 18.97 -4.58
C ASP A 129 3.14 18.10 -3.37
N LEU A 130 4.29 17.40 -3.39
CA LEU A 130 4.66 16.50 -2.29
C LEU A 130 4.69 17.18 -0.90
N PRO A 131 5.29 18.38 -0.72
CA PRO A 131 5.22 19.09 0.55
C PRO A 131 3.77 19.40 0.98
N LYS A 132 2.92 19.78 0.02
CA LYS A 132 1.51 20.08 0.29
C LYS A 132 0.76 18.83 0.73
N TRP A 133 0.99 17.68 0.11
CA TRP A 133 0.38 16.41 0.52
C TRP A 133 0.82 15.99 1.93
N ILE A 134 2.10 16.19 2.27
CA ILE A 134 2.61 15.92 3.62
C ILE A 134 1.89 16.80 4.64
N GLU A 135 1.72 18.10 4.35
CA GLU A 135 0.98 19.02 5.22
C GLU A 135 -0.51 18.67 5.35
N GLU A 136 -1.15 18.24 4.26
CA GLU A 136 -2.55 17.80 4.26
C GLU A 136 -2.72 16.54 5.12
N VAL A 137 -1.86 15.53 4.94
CA VAL A 137 -1.85 14.33 5.76
C VAL A 137 -1.59 14.68 7.22
N GLU A 138 -0.63 15.55 7.52
CA GLU A 138 -0.34 15.97 8.89
C GLU A 138 -1.55 16.61 9.58
N LYS A 139 -2.34 17.40 8.87
CA LYS A 139 -3.57 18.03 9.39
C LYS A 139 -4.71 17.03 9.61
N ASP A 140 -4.73 15.92 8.87
CA ASP A 140 -5.81 14.93 8.88
C ASP A 140 -5.49 13.66 9.70
N ILE A 141 -4.37 13.64 10.44
CA ILE A 141 -4.05 12.50 11.32
C ILE A 141 -5.08 12.40 12.44
N GLY A 142 -5.98 11.42 12.35
CA GLY A 142 -6.96 11.15 13.39
C GLY A 142 -6.37 10.61 14.70
N ILE A 143 -5.28 9.83 14.63
CA ILE A 143 -4.56 9.29 15.80
C ILE A 143 -3.06 9.46 15.60
N ASP A 144 -2.47 10.43 16.30
CA ASP A 144 -1.03 10.71 16.21
C ASP A 144 -0.25 10.07 17.37
N HIS A 145 0.44 8.97 17.06
CA HIS A 145 1.34 8.29 17.98
C HIS A 145 2.81 8.35 17.55
N ILE A 146 3.18 9.24 16.61
CA ILE A 146 4.53 9.27 16.03
C ILE A 146 5.60 9.44 17.12
N ARG A 147 5.42 10.38 18.06
CA ARG A 147 6.34 10.56 19.20
C ARG A 147 6.44 9.33 20.10
N LYS A 148 5.37 8.55 20.23
CA LYS A 148 5.38 7.31 21.02
C LYS A 148 6.17 6.23 20.29
N ILE A 149 5.97 6.10 18.98
CA ILE A 149 6.72 5.17 18.12
C ILE A 149 8.22 5.50 18.18
N GLU A 150 8.58 6.79 18.05
CA GLU A 150 9.98 7.26 18.13
C GLU A 150 10.64 6.84 19.45
N ARG A 151 9.97 7.05 20.59
CA ARG A 151 10.48 6.68 21.92
C ARG A 151 10.66 5.16 22.08
N LEU A 152 9.79 4.36 21.46
CA LEU A 152 9.90 2.91 21.49
C LEU A 152 11.02 2.43 20.56
N ALA A 153 11.14 3.01 19.37
CA ALA A 153 12.17 2.70 18.39
C ALA A 153 13.58 2.97 18.95
N ASN A 154 13.80 4.09 19.64
CA ASN A 154 15.08 4.43 20.30
C ASN A 154 15.53 3.42 21.37
N LYS A 155 14.63 2.58 21.87
CA LYS A 155 14.92 1.58 22.92
C LYS A 155 14.88 0.15 22.38
N ALA A 156 14.55 -0.03 21.12
CA ALA A 156 14.35 -1.34 20.53
C ALA A 156 15.67 -1.87 19.97
N ASP A 157 16.08 -3.06 20.40
CA ASP A 157 17.24 -3.75 19.80
C ASP A 157 16.92 -4.31 18.40
N ARG A 158 15.64 -4.48 18.09
CA ARG A 158 15.14 -5.02 16.82
C ARG A 158 13.80 -4.42 16.46
N ILE A 159 13.64 -4.07 15.19
CA ILE A 159 12.39 -3.56 14.64
C ILE A 159 11.94 -4.44 13.47
N LEU A 160 10.67 -4.88 13.50
CA LEU A 160 10.01 -5.52 12.39
C LEU A 160 9.17 -4.47 11.65
N PHE A 161 9.53 -4.20 10.39
CA PHE A 161 8.77 -3.31 9.52
C PHE A 161 7.96 -4.15 8.53
N LEU A 162 6.62 -4.02 8.57
CA LEU A 162 5.71 -4.71 7.65
C LEU A 162 5.26 -3.73 6.57
N THR A 163 5.63 -3.99 5.33
CA THR A 163 5.28 -3.18 4.16
C THR A 163 3.90 -3.58 3.61
N ASP A 164 3.28 -2.72 2.80
CA ASP A 164 2.00 -3.01 2.12
C ASP A 164 2.15 -3.02 0.59
N ASN A 165 2.31 -1.86 -0.06
CA ASN A 165 2.20 -1.75 -1.51
C ASN A 165 3.53 -1.49 -2.26
N ALA A 166 3.56 -1.83 -3.55
CA ALA A 166 4.58 -1.32 -4.47
C ALA A 166 4.37 0.18 -4.71
N GLY A 167 5.45 0.92 -4.97
CA GLY A 167 5.46 2.38 -4.95
C GLY A 167 5.67 2.91 -3.53
N GLU A 168 4.76 2.62 -2.61
CA GLU A 168 4.85 2.98 -1.17
C GLU A 168 6.20 2.58 -0.57
N ILE A 169 6.67 1.36 -0.88
CA ILE A 169 7.93 0.81 -0.36
C ILE A 169 9.16 1.72 -0.63
N ALA A 170 9.12 2.55 -1.67
CA ALA A 170 10.17 3.52 -1.95
C ALA A 170 10.24 4.60 -0.85
N PHE A 171 9.08 5.07 -0.37
CA PHE A 171 8.95 6.04 0.70
C PHE A 171 9.19 5.42 2.08
N ASP A 172 8.74 4.18 2.30
CA ASP A 172 9.04 3.41 3.52
C ASP A 172 10.53 3.27 3.77
N LYS A 173 11.31 3.11 2.68
CA LYS A 173 12.77 3.07 2.77
C LYS A 173 13.34 4.27 3.52
N ILE A 174 12.75 5.46 3.38
CA ILE A 174 13.22 6.66 4.05
C ILE A 174 12.98 6.58 5.56
N LEU A 175 11.82 6.06 5.99
CA LEU A 175 11.55 5.79 7.40
C LEU A 175 12.47 4.71 7.95
N VAL A 176 12.72 3.64 7.19
CA VAL A 176 13.68 2.59 7.57
C VAL A 176 15.11 3.15 7.70
N GLU A 177 15.53 4.07 6.83
CA GLU A 177 16.80 4.78 6.94
C GLU A 177 16.89 5.60 8.25
N GLN A 178 15.79 6.24 8.67
CA GLN A 178 15.74 6.93 9.98
C GLN A 178 15.78 5.96 11.16
N LEU A 179 15.03 4.85 11.10
CA LEU A 179 15.05 3.84 12.18
C LEU A 179 16.45 3.26 12.38
N LYS A 180 17.17 2.97 11.28
CA LYS A 180 18.55 2.49 11.33
C LYS A 180 19.52 3.52 11.92
N SER A 181 19.33 4.81 11.63
CA SER A 181 20.19 5.86 12.20
C SER A 181 19.99 6.05 13.70
N MET A 182 18.85 5.59 14.25
CA MET A 182 18.55 5.57 15.68
C MET A 182 19.13 4.34 16.41
N GLY A 183 19.79 3.41 15.70
CA GLY A 183 20.45 2.24 16.28
C GLY A 183 19.66 0.93 16.21
N ALA A 184 18.57 0.88 15.43
CA ALA A 184 17.80 -0.33 15.17
C ALA A 184 18.39 -1.25 14.09
#